data_AF-A0A194VC42-F1
#
_entry.id   AF-A0A194VC42-F1
#
_cell.length_a   1.000
_cell.length_b   1.000
_cell.length_c   1.000
_cell.angle_alpha   90.00
_cell.angle_beta   90.00
_cell.angle_gamma   90.00
#
_symmetry.space_group_name_H-M   'P 1'
#
loop_
_entity.id
_entity.type
_entity.pdbx_description
1 polymer ?
#
loop_
_entity_poly.entity_id
_entity_poly.type
_entity_poly.pdbx_seq_one_letter_code
_entity_poly.pdbx_strand_id
1 'polypeptide(L)'
;MSKTRKEPAKWENDLAKYIQGMRDYDYMRECAERTQDFFMATGERYVDRVVMSVIIDDRAQLHGLEQQDHIEPWQEDDPIPIGDTRRRASGRLWWKGFQERCQLAAIGGVFMLGPMWLMVLHKTLYTGLITTTVCVVIFGFLGSWWLEKPMDVLSATAAYAAVLVAFVGLTTS
;
A
#
# COMPACT_ATOMS: atom_id res chain seq x y z
N MET A 1 34.69 40.38 -20.32
CA MET A 1 33.43 40.34 -21.09
C MET A 1 32.58 39.20 -20.56
N SER A 2 31.59 39.50 -19.71
CA SER A 2 30.59 38.52 -19.25
C SER A 2 29.66 38.19 -20.42
N LYS A 3 29.64 36.92 -20.86
CA LYS A 3 28.65 36.45 -21.84
C LYS A 3 27.31 36.35 -21.11
N THR A 4 26.44 37.33 -21.30
CA THR A 4 25.04 37.25 -20.88
C THR A 4 24.40 36.06 -21.60
N ARG A 5 24.16 34.98 -20.86
CA ARG A 5 23.54 33.75 -21.36
C ARG A 5 22.08 34.07 -21.67
N LYS A 6 21.77 34.38 -22.92
CA LYS A 6 20.39 34.61 -23.35
C LYS A 6 19.66 33.26 -23.40
N GLU A 7 18.58 33.16 -22.66
CA GLU A 7 17.72 31.97 -22.66
C GLU A 7 17.04 31.81 -24.03
N PRO A 8 16.80 30.57 -24.48
CA PRO A 8 16.17 30.32 -25.78
C PRO A 8 14.71 30.78 -25.78
N ALA A 9 14.22 31.30 -26.90
CA ALA A 9 12.82 31.73 -27.00
C ALA A 9 11.88 30.55 -26.71
N LYS A 10 10.86 30.78 -25.86
CA LYS A 10 9.84 29.80 -25.39
C LYS A 10 10.32 28.75 -24.36
N TRP A 11 11.52 28.88 -23.78
CA TRP A 11 12.02 27.95 -22.77
C TRP A 11 11.05 27.71 -21.60
N GLU A 12 10.34 28.76 -21.16
CA GLU A 12 9.37 28.69 -20.07
C GLU A 12 8.18 27.77 -20.42
N ASN A 13 7.70 27.85 -21.67
CA ASN A 13 6.61 26.99 -22.15
C ASN A 13 7.06 25.53 -22.28
N ASP A 14 8.28 25.31 -22.75
CA ASP A 14 8.83 23.96 -22.89
C ASP A 14 9.11 23.33 -21.52
N LEU A 15 9.60 24.11 -20.56
CA LEU A 15 9.76 23.69 -19.18
C LEU A 15 8.40 23.38 -18.53
N ALA A 16 7.38 24.23 -18.74
CA ALA A 16 6.04 23.98 -18.24
C ALA A 16 5.43 22.69 -18.80
N LYS A 17 5.60 22.44 -20.11
CA LYS A 17 5.18 21.18 -20.75
C LYS A 17 5.92 19.97 -20.18
N TYR A 18 7.22 20.10 -19.96
CA TYR A 18 8.01 19.02 -19.37
C TYR A 18 7.54 18.70 -17.95
N ILE A 19 7.34 19.72 -17.10
CA ILE A 19 6.83 19.54 -15.74
C ILE A 19 5.45 18.89 -15.76
N GLN A 20 4.58 19.32 -16.67
CA GLN A 20 3.26 18.73 -16.82
C GLN A 20 3.35 17.27 -17.27
N GLY A 21 4.19 16.96 -18.25
CA GLY A 21 4.40 15.59 -18.72
C GLY A 21 4.95 14.66 -17.63
N MET A 22 5.89 15.14 -16.80
CA MET A 22 6.37 14.39 -15.64
C MET A 22 5.26 14.12 -14.62
N ARG A 23 4.43 15.13 -14.33
CA ARG A 23 3.29 14.98 -13.42
C ARG A 23 2.25 14.00 -13.95
N ASP A 24 1.95 14.07 -15.24
CA ASP A 24 1.00 13.17 -15.89
C ASP A 24 1.55 11.73 -15.92
N TYR A 25 2.86 11.55 -16.15
CA TYR A 25 3.52 10.25 -16.06
C TYR A 25 3.44 9.65 -14.64
N ASP A 26 3.77 10.43 -13.62
CA ASP A 26 3.67 9.98 -12.22
C ASP A 26 2.21 9.60 -11.88
N TYR A 27 1.25 10.40 -12.34
CA TYR A 27 -0.18 10.13 -12.16
C TYR A 27 -0.63 8.83 -12.86
N MET A 28 -0.18 8.59 -14.09
CA MET A 28 -0.45 7.33 -14.81
C MET A 28 0.15 6.14 -14.06
N ARG A 29 1.37 6.28 -13.54
CA ARG A 29 2.03 5.23 -12.76
C ARG A 29 1.27 4.89 -11.48
N GLU A 30 0.82 5.91 -10.74
CA GLU A 30 -0.05 5.72 -9.57
C GLU A 30 -1.40 5.07 -9.93
N CYS A 31 -1.93 5.34 -11.12
CA CYS A 31 -3.18 4.72 -11.57
C CYS A 31 -2.98 3.25 -11.97
N ALA A 32 -1.82 2.89 -12.54
CA ALA A 32 -1.49 1.51 -12.90
C ALA A 32 -1.37 0.57 -11.69
N GLU A 33 -1.03 1.09 -10.51
CA GLU A 33 -1.01 0.31 -9.26
C GLU A 33 -2.41 0.04 -8.68
N ARG A 34 -3.45 0.71 -9.20
CA ARG A 34 -4.82 0.50 -8.73
C ARG A 34 -5.38 -0.79 -9.32
N THR A 35 -6.33 -1.39 -8.59
CA THR A 35 -7.10 -2.56 -9.06
C THR A 35 -7.70 -2.38 -10.46
N GLN A 36 -7.95 -1.14 -10.89
CA GLN A 36 -8.48 -0.82 -12.21
C GLN A 36 -7.68 0.33 -12.82
N ASP A 37 -6.79 0.02 -13.77
CA ASP A 37 -6.07 1.03 -14.55
C ASP A 37 -7.03 1.68 -15.56
N PHE A 38 -7.21 2.99 -15.48
CA PHE A 38 -8.08 3.77 -16.39
C PHE A 38 -7.40 4.11 -17.72
N PHE A 39 -6.08 3.99 -17.81
CA PHE A 39 -5.31 4.28 -19.02
C PHE A 39 -5.19 3.06 -19.94
N MET A 40 -5.58 1.88 -19.46
CA MET A 40 -5.64 0.65 -20.23
C MET A 40 -7.09 0.37 -20.66
N ALA A 41 -7.32 0.31 -21.97
CA ALA A 41 -8.58 -0.11 -22.55
C ALA A 41 -8.51 -1.60 -22.92
N THR A 42 -9.37 -2.44 -22.35
CA THR A 42 -9.41 -3.89 -22.61
C THR A 42 -10.81 -4.33 -23.03
N GLY A 43 -10.91 -5.33 -23.90
CA GLY A 43 -12.21 -5.92 -24.26
C GLY A 43 -12.88 -6.63 -23.08
N GLU A 44 -12.12 -7.05 -22.07
CA GLU A 44 -12.61 -7.83 -20.93
C GLU A 44 -13.62 -7.04 -20.10
N ARG A 45 -13.39 -5.73 -19.94
CA ARG A 45 -14.27 -4.83 -19.21
C ARG A 45 -15.52 -4.54 -20.01
N TYR A 46 -16.67 -4.61 -19.36
CA TYR A 46 -17.96 -4.41 -20.03
C TYR A 46 -18.07 -3.03 -20.71
N VAL A 47 -17.67 -1.97 -19.99
CA VAL A 47 -17.78 -0.58 -20.51
C VAL A 47 -16.86 -0.36 -21.71
N ASP A 48 -15.60 -0.78 -21.61
CA ASP A 48 -14.61 -0.64 -22.67
C ASP A 48 -15.05 -1.41 -23.93
N ARG A 49 -15.59 -2.62 -23.77
CA ARG A 49 -16.14 -3.43 -24.86
C ARG A 49 -17.30 -2.75 -25.56
N VAL A 50 -18.23 -2.16 -24.81
CA VAL A 50 -19.36 -1.40 -25.36
C VAL A 50 -18.84 -0.19 -26.13
N VAL A 51 -17.92 0.58 -25.56
CA VAL A 51 -17.33 1.74 -26.24
C VAL A 51 -16.59 1.32 -27.50
N MET A 52 -15.76 0.28 -27.43
CA MET A 52 -15.07 -0.29 -28.60
C MET A 52 -16.05 -0.76 -29.66
N SER A 53 -17.18 -1.38 -29.30
CA SER A 53 -18.21 -1.80 -30.26
C SER A 53 -18.94 -0.64 -30.93
N VAL A 54 -18.99 0.52 -30.30
CA VAL A 54 -19.58 1.73 -30.88
C VAL A 54 -18.58 2.45 -31.79
N ILE A 55 -17.30 2.45 -31.43
CA ILE A 55 -16.24 3.13 -32.20
C ILE A 55 -15.80 2.28 -33.40
N ILE A 56 -15.67 0.97 -33.20
CA ILE A 56 -15.26 0.01 -34.24
C ILE A 56 -16.53 -0.58 -34.84
N ASP A 57 -17.10 0.16 -35.81
CA ASP A 57 -18.35 -0.16 -36.49
C ASP A 57 -18.25 -1.47 -37.32
N ASP A 58 -17.06 -1.75 -37.88
CA ASP A 58 -16.81 -2.96 -38.66
C ASP A 58 -15.55 -3.70 -38.19
N ARG A 59 -15.74 -4.91 -37.66
CA ARG A 59 -14.63 -5.79 -37.26
C ARG A 59 -13.80 -6.28 -38.43
N ALA A 60 -14.27 -6.16 -39.67
CA ALA A 60 -13.45 -6.40 -40.85
C ALA A 60 -12.31 -5.36 -40.98
N GLN A 61 -12.42 -4.17 -40.36
CA GLN A 61 -11.32 -3.21 -40.36
C GLN A 61 -10.10 -3.65 -39.54
N LEU A 62 -10.27 -4.68 -38.70
CA LEU A 62 -9.20 -5.25 -37.87
C LEU A 62 -8.37 -6.32 -38.60
N HIS A 63 -8.58 -6.51 -39.91
CA HIS A 63 -7.80 -7.46 -40.72
C HIS A 63 -6.28 -7.20 -40.59
N GLY A 64 -5.54 -8.22 -40.16
CA GLY A 64 -4.08 -8.17 -40.00
C GLY A 64 -3.59 -7.88 -38.57
N LEU A 65 -4.50 -7.68 -37.61
CA LEU A 65 -4.14 -7.60 -36.20
C LEU A 65 -4.14 -9.00 -35.58
N GLU A 66 -3.10 -9.29 -34.79
CA GLU A 66 -2.98 -10.53 -34.05
C GLU A 66 -3.96 -10.54 -32.87
N GLN A 67 -4.76 -11.60 -32.78
CA GLN A 67 -5.68 -11.77 -31.66
C GLN A 67 -4.88 -12.11 -30.41
N GLN A 68 -4.91 -11.21 -29.43
CA GLN A 68 -4.33 -11.46 -28.11
C GLN A 68 -5.31 -12.25 -27.25
N ASP A 69 -4.77 -13.14 -26.42
CA ASP A 69 -5.54 -13.80 -25.37
C ASP A 69 -5.94 -12.79 -24.28
N HIS A 70 -7.01 -13.12 -23.58
CA HIS A 70 -7.46 -12.33 -22.43
C HIS A 70 -6.48 -12.52 -21.26
N ILE A 71 -6.09 -11.42 -20.63
CA ILE A 71 -5.28 -11.33 -19.42
C ILE A 71 -6.14 -11.66 -18.20
N GLU A 72 -7.38 -11.17 -18.18
CA GLU A 72 -8.33 -11.32 -17.07
C GLU A 72 -9.64 -11.98 -17.52
N PRO A 73 -10.41 -12.60 -16.61
CA PRO A 73 -11.73 -13.12 -16.91
C PRO A 73 -12.63 -12.01 -17.47
N TRP A 74 -13.43 -12.37 -18.47
CA TRP A 74 -14.42 -11.47 -19.02
C TRP A 74 -15.42 -11.03 -17.95
N GLN A 75 -15.66 -9.72 -17.87
CA GLN A 75 -16.71 -9.20 -17.00
C GLN A 75 -18.06 -9.57 -17.59
N GLU A 76 -18.75 -10.50 -16.94
CA GLU A 76 -20.08 -11.00 -17.32
C GLU A 76 -21.19 -10.33 -16.50
N ASP A 77 -20.99 -10.20 -15.18
CA ASP A 77 -21.99 -9.69 -14.25
C ASP A 77 -21.54 -8.40 -13.53
N ASP A 78 -22.46 -7.45 -13.39
CA ASP A 78 -22.32 -6.12 -12.75
C ASP A 78 -21.33 -5.17 -13.46
N PRO A 79 -21.80 -4.33 -14.41
CA PRO A 79 -20.93 -3.40 -15.12
C PRO A 79 -20.38 -2.34 -14.17
N ILE A 80 -19.07 -2.40 -13.94
CA ILE A 80 -18.36 -1.42 -13.11
C ILE A 80 -18.09 -0.17 -13.98
N PRO A 81 -18.59 1.01 -13.60
CA PRO A 81 -18.33 2.23 -14.34
C PRO A 81 -16.83 2.60 -14.27
N ILE A 82 -16.33 3.22 -15.34
CA ILE A 82 -14.97 3.79 -15.38
C ILE A 82 -14.85 4.81 -14.24
N GLY A 83 -13.93 4.56 -13.30
CA GLY A 83 -13.71 5.42 -12.13
C GLY A 83 -14.34 4.94 -10.82
N ASP A 84 -15.13 3.85 -10.83
CA ASP A 84 -16.02 3.44 -9.73
C ASP A 84 -17.02 4.57 -9.35
N THR A 85 -18.11 4.22 -8.68
CA THR A 85 -18.98 5.26 -8.13
C THR A 85 -18.29 5.93 -6.94
N ARG A 86 -18.07 7.24 -7.01
CA ARG A 86 -17.41 8.06 -5.96
C ARG A 86 -17.92 7.73 -4.54
N ARG A 87 -19.20 7.37 -4.42
CA ARG A 87 -19.85 7.00 -3.15
C ARG A 87 -19.47 5.60 -2.64
N ARG A 88 -19.24 4.60 -3.50
CA ARG A 88 -18.82 3.24 -3.09
C ARG A 88 -17.31 3.15 -2.87
N ALA A 89 -16.51 3.88 -3.66
CA ALA A 89 -15.07 3.93 -3.50
C ALA A 89 -14.66 4.43 -2.10
N SER A 90 -15.25 5.54 -1.63
CA SER A 90 -14.92 6.12 -0.31
C SER A 90 -15.20 5.17 0.86
N GLY A 91 -16.27 4.39 0.81
CA GLY A 91 -16.62 3.45 1.87
C GLY A 91 -15.62 2.30 1.99
N ARG A 92 -15.20 1.70 0.87
CA ARG A 92 -14.21 0.62 0.86
C ARG A 92 -12.82 1.08 1.28
N LEU A 93 -12.39 2.26 0.84
CA LEU A 93 -11.11 2.85 1.26
C LEU A 93 -11.09 3.13 2.77
N TRP A 94 -12.18 3.67 3.31
CA TRP A 94 -12.30 3.89 4.75
C TRP A 94 -12.22 2.56 5.51
N TRP A 95 -12.88 1.51 5.01
CA TRP A 95 -12.91 0.21 5.67
C TRP A 95 -11.58 -0.54 5.60
N LYS A 96 -10.86 -0.47 4.46
CA LYS A 96 -9.49 -1.00 4.34
C LYS A 96 -8.53 -0.30 5.30
N GLY A 97 -8.54 1.04 5.32
CA GLY A 97 -7.69 1.79 6.23
C GLY A 97 -8.04 1.54 7.71
N PHE A 98 -9.31 1.32 8.02
CA PHE A 98 -9.72 0.90 9.36
C PHE A 98 -9.24 -0.52 9.69
N GLN A 99 -9.36 -1.47 8.75
CA GLN A 99 -8.93 -2.85 8.94
C GLN A 99 -7.42 -2.93 9.19
N GLU A 100 -6.61 -2.18 8.44
CA GLU A 100 -5.16 -2.09 8.65
C GLU A 100 -4.83 -1.56 10.05
N ARG A 101 -5.50 -0.48 10.47
CA ARG A 101 -5.34 0.08 11.83
C ARG A 101 -5.76 -0.90 12.92
N CYS A 102 -6.85 -1.63 12.71
CA CYS A 102 -7.32 -2.66 13.63
C CYS A 102 -6.36 -3.84 13.73
N GLN A 103 -5.80 -4.29 12.61
CA GLN A 103 -4.79 -5.36 12.61
C GLN A 103 -3.54 -4.91 13.38
N LEU A 104 -3.04 -3.70 13.11
CA LEU A 104 -1.87 -3.17 13.80
C LEU A 104 -2.12 -2.99 15.31
N ALA A 105 -3.30 -2.50 15.69
CA ALA A 105 -3.72 -2.37 17.09
C ALA A 105 -3.90 -3.73 17.78
N ALA A 106 -4.48 -4.72 17.09
CA ALA A 106 -4.65 -6.06 17.62
C ALA A 106 -3.31 -6.76 17.84
N ILE A 107 -2.40 -6.67 16.87
CA ILE A 107 -1.05 -7.22 16.97
C ILE A 107 -0.32 -6.56 18.16
N GLY A 108 -0.30 -5.23 18.23
CA GLY A 108 0.34 -4.51 19.34
C GLY A 108 -0.30 -4.85 20.70
N GLY A 109 -1.62 -4.99 20.76
CA GLY A 109 -2.35 -5.36 21.97
C GLY A 109 -2.05 -6.77 22.45
N VAL A 110 -2.08 -7.76 21.57
CA VAL A 110 -1.68 -9.15 21.89
C VAL A 110 -0.24 -9.19 22.37
N PHE A 111 0.63 -8.42 21.73
CA PHE A 111 2.04 -8.40 22.05
C PHE A 111 2.32 -7.78 23.42
N MET A 112 1.62 -6.70 23.79
CA MET A 112 1.72 -6.10 25.14
C MET A 112 1.03 -6.93 26.23
N LEU A 113 -0.14 -7.52 25.96
CA LEU A 113 -0.92 -8.27 26.94
C LEU A 113 -0.41 -9.71 27.14
N GLY A 114 0.19 -10.30 26.12
CA GLY A 114 0.72 -11.67 26.14
C GLY A 114 1.68 -11.95 27.30
N PRO A 115 2.76 -11.17 27.48
CA PRO A 115 3.70 -11.38 28.58
C PRO A 115 3.08 -11.10 29.95
N MET A 116 2.13 -10.15 30.05
CA MET A 116 1.36 -9.95 31.29
C MET A 116 0.54 -11.20 31.66
N TRP A 117 -0.22 -11.73 30.71
CA TRP A 117 -1.02 -12.95 30.92
C TRP A 117 -0.16 -14.15 31.27
N LEU A 118 0.98 -14.31 30.60
CA LEU A 118 1.87 -15.43 30.82
C LEU A 118 2.59 -15.36 32.17
N MET A 119 2.97 -14.16 32.63
CA MET A 119 3.53 -13.94 33.97
C MET A 119 2.52 -14.19 35.09
N VAL A 120 1.23 -13.96 34.86
CA VAL A 120 0.17 -14.29 35.83
C VAL A 120 -0.01 -15.82 35.96
N LEU A 121 0.22 -16.57 34.88
CA LEU A 121 0.02 -18.02 34.86
C LEU A 121 1.20 -18.81 35.48
N HIS A 122 2.44 -18.33 35.33
CA HIS A 122 3.62 -18.98 35.92
C HIS A 122 4.36 -18.05 36.89
N LYS A 123 4.19 -18.27 38.20
CA LYS A 123 4.90 -17.56 39.28
C LYS A 123 6.36 -18.01 39.46
N THR A 124 7.15 -18.11 38.39
CA THR A 124 8.60 -18.35 38.53
C THR A 124 9.43 -17.33 37.75
N LEU A 125 10.48 -16.84 38.43
CA LEU A 125 11.39 -15.79 37.98
C LEU A 125 12.03 -16.08 36.61
N TYR A 126 12.43 -17.34 36.42
CA TYR A 126 13.06 -17.80 35.19
C TYR A 126 12.13 -17.73 33.99
N THR A 127 10.85 -18.10 34.14
CA THR A 127 9.88 -17.97 33.04
C THR A 127 9.62 -16.52 32.65
N GLY A 128 9.63 -15.58 33.60
CA GLY A 128 9.48 -14.15 33.31
C GLY A 128 10.64 -13.61 32.47
N LEU A 129 11.88 -13.91 32.87
CA LEU A 129 13.09 -13.45 32.18
C LEU A 129 13.24 -14.05 30.77
N ILE A 130 12.94 -15.35 30.65
CA ILE A 130 13.02 -16.04 29.36
C ILE A 130 11.94 -15.53 28.41
N THR A 131 10.71 -15.34 28.89
CA THR A 131 9.61 -14.86 28.04
C THR A 131 9.88 -13.45 27.52
N THR A 132 10.34 -12.53 28.36
CA THR A 132 10.59 -11.15 27.92
C THR A 132 11.72 -11.05 26.91
N THR A 133 12.82 -11.80 27.10
CA THR A 133 13.92 -11.82 26.13
C THR A 133 13.48 -12.39 24.78
N VAL A 134 12.76 -13.52 24.76
CA VAL A 134 12.21 -14.08 23.52
C VAL A 134 11.21 -13.14 22.86
N CYS A 135 10.30 -12.54 23.60
CA CYS A 135 9.33 -11.58 23.06
C CYS A 135 10.02 -10.34 22.47
N VAL A 136 10.99 -9.72 23.15
CA VAL A 136 11.70 -8.54 22.61
C VAL A 136 12.47 -8.88 21.33
N VAL A 137 13.11 -10.05 21.25
CA VAL A 137 13.85 -10.48 20.06
C VAL A 137 12.90 -10.69 18.87
N ILE A 138 11.77 -11.38 19.08
CA ILE A 138 10.77 -11.58 18.03
C ILE A 138 10.19 -10.23 17.57
N PHE A 139 9.96 -9.29 18.50
CA PHE A 139 9.50 -7.95 18.17
C PHE A 139 10.47 -7.18 17.29
N GLY A 140 11.75 -7.15 17.66
CA GLY A 140 12.77 -6.45 16.91
C GLY A 140 12.94 -7.04 15.51
N PHE A 141 12.84 -8.37 15.39
CA PHE A 141 12.89 -9.06 14.11
C PHE A 141 11.68 -8.73 13.22
N LEU A 142 10.45 -8.80 13.75
CA LEU A 142 9.24 -8.42 13.02
C LEU A 142 9.23 -6.92 12.67
N GLY A 143 9.68 -6.07 13.59
CA GLY A 143 9.84 -4.64 13.38
C GLY A 143 10.82 -4.33 12.25
N SER A 144 11.93 -5.07 12.16
CA SER A 144 12.89 -4.92 11.05
C SER A 144 12.29 -5.31 9.69
N TRP A 145 11.25 -6.14 9.66
CA TRP A 145 10.57 -6.50 8.42
C TRP A 145 9.51 -5.45 8.03
N TRP A 146 8.82 -4.87 9.01
CA TRP A 146 7.73 -3.92 8.76
C TRP A 146 8.17 -2.46 8.61
N LEU A 147 9.24 -2.04 9.26
CA LEU A 147 9.70 -0.65 9.27
C LEU A 147 10.86 -0.44 8.31
N GLU A 148 10.68 0.47 7.37
CA GLU A 148 11.72 0.84 6.39
C GLU A 148 12.89 1.61 7.01
N LYS A 149 12.65 2.27 8.16
CA LYS A 149 13.65 3.11 8.84
C LYS A 149 14.23 2.38 10.06
N PRO A 150 15.55 2.16 10.12
CA PRO A 150 16.18 1.41 11.21
C PRO A 150 16.06 2.11 12.58
N MET A 151 15.99 3.45 12.59
CA MET A 151 15.84 4.19 13.86
C MET A 151 14.46 4.03 14.50
N ASP A 152 13.42 3.90 13.69
CA ASP A 152 12.07 3.70 14.20
C ASP A 152 11.96 2.29 14.83
N VAL A 153 12.67 1.30 14.26
CA VAL A 153 12.73 -0.08 14.80
C VAL A 153 13.43 -0.09 16.16
N LEU A 154 14.56 0.60 16.28
CA LEU A 154 15.33 0.67 17.51
C LEU A 154 14.54 1.37 18.62
N SER A 155 13.89 2.49 18.30
CA SER A 155 13.05 3.22 19.25
C SER A 155 11.85 2.38 19.73
N ALA A 156 11.14 1.73 18.81
CA ALA A 156 10.00 0.88 19.16
C ALA A 156 10.44 -0.32 20.02
N THR A 157 11.56 -0.96 19.68
CA THR A 157 12.08 -2.12 20.42
C THR A 157 12.55 -1.73 21.82
N ALA A 158 13.22 -0.59 21.95
CA ALA A 158 13.66 -0.08 23.25
C ALA A 158 12.47 0.28 24.16
N ALA A 159 11.45 0.96 23.61
CA ALA A 159 10.23 1.27 24.35
C ALA A 159 9.52 0.00 24.82
N TYR A 160 9.41 -1.00 23.95
CA TYR A 160 8.78 -2.28 24.30
C TYR A 160 9.57 -3.06 25.35
N ALA A 161 10.90 -3.12 25.22
CA ALA A 161 11.77 -3.76 26.20
C ALA A 161 11.66 -3.10 27.59
N ALA A 162 11.61 -1.77 27.66
CA ALA A 162 11.46 -1.04 28.91
C ALA A 162 10.17 -1.40 29.65
N VAL A 163 9.05 -1.48 28.92
CA VAL A 163 7.73 -1.86 29.47
C VAL A 163 7.78 -3.29 30.04
N LEU A 164 8.34 -4.24 29.30
CA LEU A 164 8.45 -5.63 29.75
C LEU A 164 9.38 -5.79 30.97
N VAL A 165 10.52 -5.11 30.99
CA VAL A 165 11.46 -5.14 32.10
C VAL A 165 10.83 -4.56 33.36
N ALA A 166 10.05 -3.48 33.25
CA ALA A 166 9.30 -2.92 34.37
C ALA A 166 8.31 -3.95 34.96
N PHE A 167 7.57 -4.67 34.12
CA PHE A 167 6.65 -5.71 34.60
C PHE A 167 7.35 -6.89 35.27
N VAL A 168 8.50 -7.35 34.74
CA VAL A 168 9.32 -8.37 35.42
C VAL A 168 9.72 -7.88 36.80
N GLY A 169 10.28 -6.67 36.90
CA GLY A 169 10.75 -6.12 38.17
C GLY A 169 9.65 -6.02 39.24
N LEU A 170 8.42 -5.69 38.84
CA LEU A 170 7.26 -5.63 39.75
C LEU A 170 6.80 -7.01 40.22
N THR A 171 6.95 -8.07 39.43
CA THR A 171 6.55 -9.43 39.83
C THR A 171 7.55 -10.11 40.79
N THR A 172 8.74 -9.54 40.93
CA THR A 172 9.86 -10.10 41.71
C THR A 172 10.10 -9.41 43.05
N SER A 173 9.46 -8.25 43.27
CA SER A 173 9.48 -7.52 44.54
C SER A 173 8.35 -7.96 45.46
#